data_AF-A0AAD5A063-F1
#
_entry.id   AF-A0AAD5A063-F1
#
_cell.length_a   1.000
_cell.length_b   1.000
_cell.length_c   1.000
_cell.angle_alpha   90.00
_cell.angle_beta   90.00
_cell.angle_gamma   90.00
#
_symmetry.space_group_name_H-M   'P 1'
#
loop_
_entity.id
_entity.type
_entity.pdbx_description
1 polymer ?
#
loop_
_entity_poly.entity_id
_entity_poly.type
_entity_poly.pdbx_seq_one_letter_code
_entity_poly.pdbx_strand_id
1 'polypeptide(L)'
;RREGNIKSFLSKADLEKATHAFISSRIDYFNALYTRLNQSLLNRFQMVQNAAARLLTNTSKCSHITPVLRSLHWLPVRFRVEYKVLLFVFKAINDLAPPYLAELSKVYQPARTLRTSGLTALVVSFAVQGPRLWNALPAHIRCVTELSIFKSQLKTHLFRQAF
;
A
#
# COMPACT_ATOMS: atom_id res chain seq x y z
N ARG A 1 9.07 20.88 -21.43
CA ARG A 1 9.68 20.24 -22.62
C ARG A 1 11.16 19.93 -22.35
N ARG A 2 11.48 19.01 -21.42
CA ARG A 2 12.87 18.60 -21.08
C ARG A 2 13.06 17.09 -20.78
N GLU A 3 12.00 16.32 -20.58
CA GLU A 3 12.06 14.89 -20.20
C GLU A 3 12.40 13.92 -21.36
N GLY A 4 12.57 14.43 -22.60
CA GLY A 4 12.78 13.59 -23.78
C GLY A 4 14.13 12.86 -23.81
N ASN A 5 15.22 13.56 -23.45
CA ASN A 5 16.58 13.09 -23.73
C ASN A 5 17.07 11.99 -22.78
N ILE A 6 16.46 11.80 -21.60
CA ILE A 6 16.89 10.73 -20.68
C ILE A 6 16.56 9.35 -21.26
N LYS A 7 15.48 9.24 -22.06
CA LYS A 7 15.05 7.98 -22.67
C LYS A 7 15.99 7.44 -23.74
N SER A 8 16.76 8.28 -24.43
CA SER A 8 17.66 7.85 -25.52
C SER A 8 18.97 7.24 -25.04
N PHE A 9 19.31 7.36 -23.74
CA PHE A 9 20.57 6.88 -23.17
C PHE A 9 20.41 5.72 -22.17
N LEU A 10 19.19 5.28 -21.87
CA LEU A 10 18.89 4.29 -20.84
C LEU A 10 18.02 3.17 -21.38
N SER A 11 18.38 1.92 -21.06
CA SER A 11 17.54 0.77 -21.37
C SER A 11 16.20 0.85 -20.62
N LYS A 12 15.16 0.16 -21.11
CA LYS A 12 13.87 0.08 -20.41
C LYS A 12 14.03 -0.44 -18.97
N ALA A 13 14.91 -1.42 -18.76
CA ALA A 13 15.18 -2.00 -17.44
C ALA A 13 15.88 -1.01 -16.49
N ASP A 14 16.78 -0.17 -17.01
CA ASP A 14 17.49 0.82 -16.19
C ASP A 14 16.62 2.04 -15.90
N LEU A 15 15.76 2.43 -16.84
CA LEU A 15 14.70 3.40 -16.60
C LEU A 15 13.71 2.90 -15.54
N GLU A 16 13.39 1.60 -15.51
CA GLU A 16 12.56 0.97 -14.47
C GLU A 16 13.24 0.97 -13.10
N LYS A 17 14.52 0.56 -13.02
CA LYS A 17 15.34 0.68 -11.79
C LYS A 17 15.37 2.12 -11.28
N ALA A 18 15.67 3.09 -12.14
CA ALA A 18 15.71 4.51 -11.80
C ALA A 18 14.33 5.03 -11.33
N THR A 19 13.25 4.61 -11.99
CA THR A 19 11.88 4.98 -11.61
C THR A 19 11.50 4.43 -10.24
N HIS A 20 11.94 3.21 -9.89
CA HIS A 20 11.77 2.68 -8.54
C HIS A 20 12.66 3.39 -7.51
N ALA A 21 13.94 3.62 -7.84
CA ALA A 21 14.93 4.24 -6.97
C ALA A 21 14.65 5.72 -6.63
N PHE A 22 14.10 6.49 -7.58
CA PHE A 22 13.83 7.93 -7.39
C PHE A 22 12.36 8.29 -7.15
N ILE A 23 11.40 7.58 -7.76
CA ILE A 23 9.97 7.93 -7.69
C ILE A 23 9.21 7.03 -6.72
N SER A 24 9.31 5.69 -6.86
CA SER A 24 8.61 4.79 -5.94
C SER A 24 9.11 4.93 -4.50
N SER A 25 10.42 4.99 -4.31
CA SER A 25 11.05 5.21 -2.99
C SER A 25 10.49 6.43 -2.26
N ARG A 26 10.35 7.57 -2.94
CA ARG A 26 9.84 8.82 -2.38
C ARG A 26 8.35 8.78 -2.07
N ILE A 27 7.54 8.14 -2.92
CA ILE A 27 6.11 7.91 -2.67
C ILE A 27 5.92 6.96 -1.48
N ASP A 28 6.74 5.92 -1.36
CA ASP A 28 6.55 4.84 -0.37
C ASP A 28 7.34 5.01 0.95
N TYR A 29 8.05 6.14 1.11
CA TYR A 29 8.83 6.49 2.30
C TYR A 29 7.95 6.77 3.53
N PHE A 30 6.91 7.60 3.38
CA PHE A 30 5.98 7.98 4.46
C PHE A 30 4.51 7.65 4.17
N ASN A 31 4.23 6.75 3.22
CA ASN A 31 2.86 6.50 2.75
C ASN A 31 1.85 6.10 3.84
N ALA A 32 2.23 5.44 4.93
CA ALA A 32 1.30 5.14 6.03
C ALA A 32 0.77 6.40 6.76
N LEU A 33 1.54 7.49 6.79
CA LEU A 33 1.09 8.79 7.31
C LEU A 33 0.07 9.47 6.40
N TYR A 34 -0.07 9.01 5.15
CA TYR A 34 -0.98 9.62 4.17
C TYR A 34 -2.47 9.33 4.46
N THR A 35 -2.77 8.48 5.45
CA THR A 35 -4.14 8.12 5.90
C THR A 35 -5.01 9.30 6.34
N ARG A 36 -4.41 10.45 6.67
CA ARG A 36 -5.13 11.68 7.05
C ARG A 36 -4.94 12.84 6.05
N LEU A 37 -4.36 12.59 4.87
CA LEU A 37 -4.16 13.64 3.87
C LEU A 37 -5.40 13.86 3.02
N ASN A 38 -5.64 15.13 2.67
CA ASN A 38 -6.71 15.53 1.75
C ASN A 38 -6.59 14.81 0.40
N GLN A 39 -7.72 14.40 -0.18
CA GLN A 39 -7.76 13.64 -1.44
C GLN A 39 -7.04 14.37 -2.60
N SER A 40 -7.03 15.71 -2.59
CA SER A 40 -6.28 16.52 -3.56
C SER A 40 -4.77 16.28 -3.54
N LEU A 41 -4.19 15.98 -2.37
CA LEU A 41 -2.77 15.67 -2.21
C LEU A 41 -2.46 14.21 -2.55
N LEU A 42 -3.35 13.27 -2.21
CA LEU A 42 -3.28 11.89 -2.72
C LEU A 42 -3.34 11.85 -4.26
N ASN A 43 -4.19 12.68 -4.86
CA ASN A 43 -4.29 12.83 -6.32
C ASN A 43 -2.99 13.40 -6.93
N ARG A 44 -2.26 14.29 -6.24
CA ARG A 44 -0.93 14.75 -6.68
C ARG A 44 0.09 13.60 -6.73
N PHE A 45 0.16 12.76 -5.69
CA PHE A 45 1.02 11.57 -5.72
C PHE A 45 0.60 10.58 -6.83
N GLN A 46 -0.71 10.41 -7.05
CA GLN A 46 -1.21 9.58 -8.16
C GLN A 46 -0.80 10.14 -9.53
N MET A 47 -0.82 11.46 -9.73
CA MET A 47 -0.34 12.07 -10.97
C MET A 47 1.16 11.81 -11.22
N VAL A 48 1.99 11.85 -10.17
CA VAL A 48 3.43 11.51 -10.27
C VAL A 48 3.61 10.03 -10.64
N GLN A 49 2.89 9.11 -9.98
CA GLN A 49 2.91 7.69 -10.35
C GLN A 49 2.45 7.47 -11.80
N ASN A 50 1.40 8.15 -12.23
CA ASN A 50 0.85 8.06 -13.58
C ASN A 50 1.86 8.56 -14.63
N ALA A 51 2.55 9.67 -14.36
CA ALA A 51 3.61 10.19 -15.23
C ALA A 51 4.77 9.18 -15.36
N ALA A 52 5.22 8.60 -14.24
CA ALA A 52 6.26 7.57 -14.23
C ALA A 52 5.85 6.30 -15.01
N ALA A 53 4.62 5.82 -14.85
CA ALA A 53 4.09 4.68 -15.59
C ALA A 53 4.03 4.93 -17.11
N ARG A 54 3.62 6.14 -17.53
CA ARG A 54 3.65 6.58 -18.94
C ARG A 54 5.07 6.76 -19.46
N LEU A 55 6.01 7.19 -18.62
CA LEU A 55 7.42 7.32 -18.98
C LEU A 55 7.98 5.94 -19.41
N LEU A 56 7.74 4.90 -18.60
CA LEU A 56 8.20 3.53 -18.83
C LEU A 56 7.52 2.81 -20.00
N THR A 57 6.21 2.99 -20.18
CA THR A 57 5.42 2.31 -21.22
C THR A 57 5.30 3.10 -22.52
N ASN A 58 5.83 4.33 -22.53
CA ASN A 58 5.72 5.30 -23.63
C ASN A 58 4.27 5.63 -24.06
N THR A 59 3.28 5.41 -23.19
CA THR A 59 1.86 5.66 -23.50
C THR A 59 1.51 7.15 -23.54
N SER A 60 0.73 7.54 -24.56
CA SER A 60 0.22 8.92 -24.73
C SER A 60 -0.45 9.45 -23.48
N LYS A 61 -0.24 10.74 -23.17
CA LYS A 61 -0.81 11.45 -22.01
C LYS A 61 -2.32 11.28 -21.86
N CYS A 62 -3.04 11.19 -22.98
CA CYS A 62 -4.51 11.11 -23.03
C CYS A 62 -5.08 9.69 -22.92
N SER A 63 -4.25 8.64 -23.04
CA SER A 63 -4.70 7.25 -22.93
C SER A 63 -5.12 6.89 -21.49
N HIS A 64 -6.09 5.98 -21.31
CA HIS A 64 -6.48 5.53 -19.97
C HIS A 64 -5.29 4.92 -19.21
N ILE A 65 -5.07 5.37 -17.97
CA ILE A 65 -3.93 4.95 -17.15
C ILE A 65 -4.14 3.59 -16.46
N THR A 66 -5.39 3.18 -16.25
CA THR A 66 -5.78 1.91 -15.61
C THR A 66 -5.13 0.67 -16.26
N PRO A 67 -5.21 0.45 -17.59
CA PRO A 67 -4.53 -0.68 -18.23
C PRO A 67 -2.99 -0.61 -18.12
N VAL A 68 -2.42 0.60 -18.13
CA VAL A 68 -0.97 0.81 -17.97
C VAL A 68 -0.52 0.33 -16.59
N LEU A 69 -1.17 0.79 -15.52
CA LEU A 69 -0.86 0.37 -14.15
C LEU A 69 -1.12 -1.12 -13.94
N ARG A 70 -2.17 -1.69 -14.55
CA ARG A 70 -2.45 -3.13 -14.53
C ARG A 70 -1.32 -3.92 -15.20
N SER A 71 -0.83 -3.48 -16.37
CA SER A 71 0.26 -4.13 -17.13
C SER A 71 1.61 -4.07 -16.43
N LEU A 72 1.90 -2.99 -15.68
CA LEU A 72 3.08 -2.87 -14.83
C LEU A 72 2.90 -3.59 -13.47
N HIS A 73 1.72 -4.14 -13.20
CA HIS A 73 1.31 -4.70 -11.91
C HIS A 73 1.55 -3.71 -10.73
N TRP A 74 1.29 -2.42 -10.98
CA TRP A 74 1.48 -1.32 -10.04
C TRP A 74 0.17 -0.95 -9.32
N LEU A 75 0.11 -1.14 -8.01
CA LEU A 75 -0.98 -0.62 -7.17
C LEU A 75 -1.05 0.93 -7.26
N PRO A 76 -2.26 1.52 -7.44
CA PRO A 76 -2.51 2.94 -7.24
C PRO A 76 -2.15 3.41 -5.83
N VAL A 77 -1.84 4.70 -5.67
CA VAL A 77 -1.31 5.27 -4.41
C VAL A 77 -2.23 5.02 -3.23
N ARG A 78 -3.57 5.12 -3.37
CA ARG A 78 -4.51 4.82 -2.26
C ARG A 78 -4.29 3.42 -1.68
N PHE A 79 -4.13 2.43 -2.55
CA PHE A 79 -3.91 1.04 -2.16
C PHE A 79 -2.49 0.79 -1.65
N ARG A 80 -1.49 1.58 -2.05
CA ARG A 80 -0.14 1.54 -1.43
C ARG A 80 -0.17 2.05 0.02
N VAL A 81 -0.97 3.10 0.30
CA VAL A 81 -1.22 3.59 1.66
C VAL A 81 -1.90 2.51 2.49
N GLU A 82 -3.01 1.95 2.01
CA GLU A 82 -3.74 0.87 2.68
C GLU A 82 -2.86 -0.37 2.94
N TYR A 83 -2.09 -0.82 1.94
CA TYR A 83 -1.13 -1.92 2.05
C TYR A 83 -0.12 -1.71 3.19
N LYS A 84 0.43 -0.50 3.32
CA LYS A 84 1.40 -0.18 4.38
C LYS A 84 0.78 0.00 5.74
N VAL A 85 -0.41 0.60 5.85
CA VAL A 85 -1.18 0.67 7.10
C VAL A 85 -1.46 -0.73 7.63
N LEU A 86 -1.93 -1.63 6.76
CA LEU A 86 -2.23 -3.01 7.09
C LEU A 86 -0.96 -3.82 7.43
N LEU A 87 0.19 -3.51 6.84
CA LEU A 87 1.48 -4.07 7.26
C LEU A 87 1.95 -3.58 8.63
N PHE A 88 1.72 -2.31 8.98
CA PHE A 88 2.02 -1.80 10.32
C PHE A 88 1.09 -2.44 11.36
N VAL A 89 -0.21 -2.55 11.06
CA VAL A 89 -1.17 -3.28 11.89
C VAL A 89 -0.75 -4.74 12.08
N PHE A 90 -0.43 -5.47 11.00
CA PHE A 90 0.04 -6.85 11.08
C PHE A 90 1.26 -6.99 12.00
N LYS A 91 2.28 -6.14 11.81
CA LYS A 91 3.49 -6.16 12.62
C LYS A 91 3.21 -5.90 14.10
N ALA A 92 2.29 -4.98 14.40
CA ALA A 92 1.99 -4.61 15.78
C ALA A 92 1.05 -5.61 16.49
N ILE A 93 0.33 -6.45 15.74
CA ILE A 93 -0.41 -7.61 16.29
C ILE A 93 0.53 -8.80 16.60
N ASN A 94 1.64 -8.93 15.87
CA ASN A 94 2.57 -10.07 15.96
C ASN A 94 3.90 -9.72 16.66
N ASP A 95 3.95 -8.63 17.42
CA ASP A 95 5.16 -8.12 18.12
C ASP A 95 6.41 -7.90 17.22
N LEU A 96 6.20 -7.79 15.90
CA LEU A 96 7.22 -7.45 14.89
C LEU A 96 7.36 -5.93 14.67
N ALA A 97 6.87 -5.14 15.63
CA ALA A 97 6.96 -3.68 15.68
C ALA A 97 7.78 -3.27 16.91
N PRO A 98 8.53 -2.16 16.87
CA PRO A 98 9.17 -1.61 18.07
C PRO A 98 8.18 -1.38 19.22
N PRO A 99 8.60 -1.48 20.50
CA PRO A 99 7.69 -1.38 21.65
C PRO A 99 6.79 -0.14 21.63
N TYR A 100 7.36 1.02 21.28
CA TYR A 100 6.64 2.30 21.16
C TYR A 100 5.54 2.33 20.09
N LEU A 101 5.46 1.34 19.18
CA LEU A 101 4.32 1.15 18.28
C LEU A 101 3.35 0.08 18.79
N ALA A 102 3.84 -0.98 19.44
CA ALA A 102 3.02 -2.05 20.00
C ALA A 102 2.08 -1.54 21.11
N GLU A 103 2.58 -0.66 21.99
CA GLU A 103 1.80 -0.03 23.07
C GLU A 103 0.56 0.75 22.57
N LEU A 104 0.62 1.25 21.33
CA LEU A 104 -0.47 1.99 20.68
C LEU A 104 -1.44 1.10 19.91
N SER A 105 -1.14 -0.18 19.67
CA SER A 105 -2.02 -1.17 19.05
C SER A 105 -2.56 -2.17 20.07
N LYS A 106 -3.60 -1.76 20.82
CA LYS A 106 -4.27 -2.65 21.77
C LYS A 106 -5.17 -3.63 21.01
N VAL A 107 -4.69 -4.87 20.87
CA VAL A 107 -5.49 -6.01 20.42
C VAL A 107 -6.71 -6.16 21.32
N TYR A 108 -7.89 -6.38 20.75
CA TYR A 108 -9.11 -6.48 21.54
C TYR A 108 -9.16 -7.84 22.25
N GLN A 109 -8.99 -7.83 23.57
CA GLN A 109 -9.25 -8.97 24.43
C GLN A 109 -10.68 -8.85 25.01
N PRO A 110 -11.67 -9.63 24.53
CA PRO A 110 -13.01 -9.62 25.10
C PRO A 110 -13.03 -10.32 26.46
N ALA A 111 -13.65 -9.69 27.47
CA ALA A 111 -13.78 -10.23 28.82
C ALA A 111 -14.72 -11.45 28.94
N ARG A 112 -15.29 -11.93 27.82
CA ARG A 112 -16.07 -13.18 27.70
C ARG A 112 -15.82 -13.81 26.34
N THR A 113 -15.87 -15.13 26.26
CA THR A 113 -15.80 -15.87 24.99
C THR A 113 -17.04 -15.57 24.13
N LEU A 114 -16.80 -14.96 22.98
CA LEU A 114 -17.82 -14.63 21.98
C LEU A 114 -17.55 -15.45 20.71
N ARG A 115 -18.53 -15.56 19.81
CA ARG A 115 -18.36 -16.27 18.52
C ARG A 115 -17.27 -15.67 17.62
N THR A 116 -16.77 -14.48 17.94
CA THR A 116 -15.65 -13.79 17.27
C THR A 116 -14.28 -14.04 17.93
N SER A 117 -14.16 -14.76 19.04
CA SER A 117 -12.90 -14.91 19.81
C SER A 117 -11.74 -15.56 19.04
N GLY A 118 -12.00 -16.27 17.93
CA GLY A 118 -10.96 -16.79 17.03
C GLY A 118 -10.46 -15.81 15.96
N LEU A 119 -10.98 -14.57 15.93
CA LEU A 119 -10.57 -13.54 14.98
C LEU A 119 -9.85 -12.40 15.72
N THR A 120 -8.66 -12.05 15.24
CA THR A 120 -7.88 -10.88 15.70
C THR A 120 -8.58 -9.58 15.33
N ALA A 121 -9.56 -9.18 16.14
CA ALA A 121 -10.22 -7.88 16.03
C ALA A 121 -9.37 -6.79 16.71
N LEU A 122 -9.35 -5.59 16.12
CA LEU A 122 -8.76 -4.41 16.74
C LEU A 122 -9.83 -3.40 17.14
N VAL A 123 -9.61 -2.70 18.26
CA VAL A 123 -10.50 -1.66 18.80
C VAL A 123 -9.81 -0.28 18.91
N VAL A 124 -8.52 -0.18 19.29
CA VAL A 124 -7.71 1.06 19.22
C VAL A 124 -6.19 0.76 19.17
N SER A 125 -5.29 1.61 18.68
CA SER A 125 -5.46 2.90 17.96
C SER A 125 -5.03 2.70 16.49
N PHE A 126 -4.20 3.48 15.76
CA PHE A 126 -3.52 4.80 15.88
C PHE A 126 -4.17 5.83 14.95
N ALA A 127 -4.85 5.34 13.90
CA ALA A 127 -5.81 6.09 13.12
C ALA A 127 -7.10 5.25 13.03
N VAL A 128 -8.27 5.91 13.04
CA VAL A 128 -9.60 5.26 12.90
C VAL A 128 -9.66 4.34 11.67
N GLN A 129 -8.87 4.66 10.64
CA GLN A 129 -8.76 3.88 9.42
C GLN A 129 -8.04 2.54 9.57
N GLY A 130 -7.12 2.37 10.53
CA GLY A 130 -6.33 1.15 10.72
C GLY A 130 -7.19 -0.07 11.09
N PRO A 131 -7.92 -0.03 12.22
CA PRO A 131 -8.87 -1.07 12.60
C PRO A 131 -9.99 -1.27 11.57
N ARG A 132 -10.48 -0.19 10.91
CA ARG A 132 -11.47 -0.30 9.82
C ARG A 132 -10.96 -1.12 8.65
N LEU A 133 -9.77 -0.81 8.13
CA LEU A 133 -9.16 -1.56 7.02
C LEU A 133 -8.88 -3.01 7.42
N TRP A 134 -8.34 -3.24 8.63
CA TRP A 134 -8.03 -4.58 9.11
C TRP A 134 -9.28 -5.44 9.26
N ASN A 135 -10.31 -4.94 9.94
CA ASN A 135 -11.55 -5.69 10.15
C ASN A 135 -12.33 -5.93 8.84
N ALA A 136 -12.10 -5.11 7.79
CA ALA A 136 -12.62 -5.32 6.45
C ALA A 136 -11.87 -6.41 5.64
N LEU A 137 -10.71 -6.89 6.08
CA LEU A 137 -10.00 -7.97 5.39
C LEU A 137 -10.73 -9.33 5.54
N PRO A 138 -10.76 -10.15 4.47
CA PRO A 138 -11.19 -11.54 4.54
C PRO A 138 -10.47 -12.32 5.64
N ALA A 139 -11.19 -13.22 6.32
CA ALA A 139 -10.66 -14.00 7.43
C ALA A 139 -9.38 -14.77 7.07
N HIS A 140 -9.30 -15.35 5.85
CA HIS A 140 -8.12 -16.09 5.39
C HIS A 140 -6.84 -15.24 5.32
N ILE A 141 -6.93 -13.92 5.15
CA ILE A 141 -5.76 -13.01 5.17
C ILE A 141 -5.41 -12.62 6.62
N ARG A 142 -6.41 -12.46 7.50
CA ARG A 142 -6.20 -12.12 8.92
C ARG A 142 -5.68 -13.28 9.78
N CYS A 143 -5.93 -14.52 9.37
CA CYS A 143 -5.43 -15.73 10.05
C CYS A 143 -4.00 -16.12 9.62
N VAL A 144 -3.35 -15.36 8.72
CA VAL A 144 -1.95 -15.58 8.36
C VAL A 144 -1.04 -15.14 9.52
N THR A 145 -0.12 -16.01 9.94
CA THR A 145 0.93 -15.70 10.93
C THR A 145 2.24 -15.26 10.28
N GLU A 146 2.54 -15.71 9.05
CA GLU A 146 3.81 -15.40 8.40
C GLU A 146 3.78 -14.09 7.59
N LEU A 147 4.72 -13.19 7.90
CA LEU A 147 4.83 -11.89 7.26
C LEU A 147 5.08 -11.95 5.74
N SER A 148 5.68 -13.02 5.19
CA SER A 148 5.89 -13.15 3.74
C SER A 148 4.59 -13.46 3.01
N ILE A 149 3.83 -14.45 3.52
CA ILE A 149 2.53 -14.86 3.00
C ILE A 149 1.53 -13.71 3.09
N PHE A 150 1.51 -12.99 4.23
CA PHE A 150 0.62 -11.84 4.42
C PHE A 150 0.87 -10.74 3.39
N LYS A 151 2.14 -10.36 3.12
CA LYS A 151 2.50 -9.41 2.06
C LYS A 151 1.95 -9.84 0.70
N SER A 152 2.14 -11.12 0.34
CA SER A 152 1.72 -11.67 -0.95
C SER A 152 0.20 -11.68 -1.12
N GLN A 153 -0.53 -12.24 -0.15
CA GLN A 153 -1.99 -12.30 -0.17
C GLN A 153 -2.62 -10.90 -0.14
N LEU A 154 -2.13 -10.01 0.73
CA LEU A 154 -2.64 -8.65 0.84
C LEU A 154 -2.43 -7.85 -0.46
N LYS A 155 -1.24 -7.93 -1.08
CA LYS A 155 -0.99 -7.29 -2.37
C LYS A 155 -1.96 -7.81 -3.44
N THR A 156 -2.20 -9.12 -3.47
CA THR A 156 -3.14 -9.76 -4.41
C THR A 156 -4.58 -9.30 -4.19
N HIS A 157 -5.01 -9.19 -2.92
CA HIS A 157 -6.35 -8.71 -2.55
C HIS A 157 -6.58 -7.26 -2.99
N LEU A 158 -5.67 -6.34 -2.62
CA LEU A 158 -5.76 -4.92 -2.98
C LEU A 158 -5.64 -4.72 -4.50
N PHE A 159 -4.90 -5.58 -5.22
CA PHE A 159 -4.81 -5.50 -6.69
C PHE A 159 -6.13 -5.89 -7.37
N ARG A 160 -6.84 -6.89 -6.85
CA ARG A 160 -8.20 -7.26 -7.30
C ARG A 160 -9.26 -6.22 -6.95
N GLN A 161 -9.05 -5.41 -5.93
CA GLN A 161 -9.90 -4.24 -5.61
C GLN A 161 -9.55 -2.99 -6.44
N ALA A 162 -8.41 -3.00 -7.15
CA ALA A 162 -7.93 -1.87 -7.93
C ALA A 162 -8.23 -1.97 -9.43
N PHE A 163 -8.35 -3.19 -9.97
CA PHE A 163 -8.38 -3.47 -11.41
C PHE A 163 -9.26 -4.67 -11.75
#